data_AF-A0A847GBW5-F1
#
_entry.id   AF-A0A847GBW5-F1
#
_cell.length_a   1.000
_cell.length_b   1.000
_cell.length_c   1.000
_cell.angle_alpha   90.00
_cell.angle_beta   90.00
_cell.angle_gamma   90.00
#
_symmetry.space_group_name_H-M   'P 1'
#
loop_
_entity.id
_entity.type
_entity.pdbx_description
1 polymer ?
#
loop_
_entity_poly.entity_id
_entity_poly.type
_entity_poly.pdbx_seq_one_letter_code
_entity_poly.pdbx_strand_id
1 'polypeptide(L)'
;AAATGIKRARPDLFVFTYQGDGDLASIGLCETLHAANRGEGITVVYVNNAVYGMTGGQMAPTTLLGQRTTTTPAGRAVANEGYPMKMAEIMATLEGVSHSERVALYDARQVRNARRAIFHAFDLQIRENRFAFIEVLSACPTNLHMTPVRAQRWVVDEMIKVFPLGVFKDGALNRPGE
;
A
#
# COMPACT_ATOMS: atom_id res chain seq x y z
N ALA A 1 5.71 -7.33 11.56
CA ALA A 1 6.55 -8.11 12.50
C ALA A 1 6.51 -9.62 12.22
N ALA A 2 5.33 -10.25 12.18
CA ALA A 2 5.21 -11.70 11.97
C ALA A 2 5.93 -12.21 10.70
N ALA A 3 5.76 -11.53 9.56
CA ALA A 3 6.43 -11.86 8.31
C ALA A 3 7.96 -11.84 8.42
N THR A 4 8.54 -10.87 9.13
CA THR A 4 9.99 -10.83 9.45
C THR A 4 10.42 -12.06 10.24
N GLY A 5 9.64 -12.44 11.26
CA GLY A 5 9.93 -13.63 12.07
C GLY A 5 9.95 -14.89 11.20
N ILE A 6 8.94 -15.09 10.37
CA ILE A 6 8.85 -16.23 9.44
C ILE A 6 10.03 -16.21 8.46
N LYS A 7 10.29 -15.08 7.80
CA LYS A 7 11.34 -14.99 6.78
C LYS A 7 12.73 -15.25 7.34
N ARG A 8 13.01 -14.82 8.58
CA ARG A 8 14.29 -15.07 9.25
C ARG A 8 14.41 -16.50 9.78
N ALA A 9 13.31 -17.08 10.29
CA ALA A 9 13.31 -18.47 10.77
C ALA A 9 13.36 -19.48 9.62
N ARG A 10 12.80 -19.12 8.47
CA ARG A 10 12.70 -19.95 7.26
C ARG A 10 13.04 -19.13 6.00
N PRO A 11 14.35 -18.87 5.76
CA PRO A 11 14.80 -18.05 4.63
C PRO A 11 14.40 -18.60 3.27
N ASP A 12 14.22 -19.93 3.18
CA ASP A 12 13.80 -20.69 2.01
C ASP A 12 12.36 -20.41 1.58
N LEU A 13 11.51 -19.90 2.48
CA LEU A 13 10.12 -19.65 2.17
C LEU A 13 9.93 -18.33 1.43
N PHE A 14 8.99 -18.37 0.48
CA PHE A 14 8.37 -17.18 -0.08
C PHE A 14 7.34 -16.63 0.91
N VAL A 15 7.51 -15.37 1.32
CA VAL A 15 6.69 -14.70 2.34
C VAL A 15 6.14 -13.40 1.78
N PHE A 16 4.83 -13.24 1.79
CA PHE A 16 4.19 -11.98 1.44
C PHE A 16 3.14 -11.58 2.47
N THR A 17 2.82 -10.29 2.54
CA THR A 17 1.74 -9.76 3.37
C THR A 17 0.65 -9.16 2.50
N TYR A 18 -0.58 -9.23 3.00
CA TYR A 18 -1.74 -8.56 2.46
C TYR A 18 -2.31 -7.66 3.56
N GLN A 19 -2.23 -6.35 3.37
CA GLN A 19 -2.50 -5.39 4.43
C GLN A 19 -3.45 -4.31 3.93
N GLY A 20 -4.41 -3.91 4.76
CA GLY A 20 -5.31 -2.78 4.48
C GLY A 20 -4.74 -1.45 4.97
N ASP A 21 -5.43 -0.37 4.65
CA ASP A 21 -5.07 1.01 5.06
C ASP A 21 -4.73 1.16 6.55
N GLY A 22 -5.69 0.81 7.40
CA GLY A 22 -5.51 0.89 8.85
C GLY A 22 -4.40 0.01 9.42
N ASP A 23 -4.16 -1.16 8.82
CA ASP A 23 -3.08 -2.04 9.24
C ASP A 23 -1.72 -1.44 8.86
N LEU A 24 -1.50 -1.16 7.58
CA LEU A 24 -0.18 -0.77 7.11
C LEU A 24 0.20 0.68 7.43
N ALA A 25 -0.72 1.61 7.21
CA ALA A 25 -0.42 3.04 7.31
C ALA A 25 -0.67 3.57 8.73
N SER A 26 -1.29 2.78 9.62
CA SER A 26 -1.57 3.20 11.00
C SER A 26 -0.96 2.23 12.02
N ILE A 27 -1.69 1.20 12.47
CA ILE A 27 -1.28 0.42 13.66
C ILE A 27 -0.03 -0.43 13.42
N GLY A 28 0.22 -0.86 12.18
CA GLY A 28 1.39 -1.63 11.75
C GLY A 28 2.44 -0.79 11.02
N LEU A 29 2.37 0.55 11.07
CA LEU A 29 3.28 1.44 10.35
C LEU A 29 4.73 1.23 10.77
N CYS A 30 5.01 1.22 12.07
CA CYS A 30 6.36 1.04 12.60
C CYS A 30 6.97 -0.29 12.13
N GLU A 31 6.23 -1.38 12.26
CA GLU A 31 6.67 -2.72 11.87
C GLU A 31 6.95 -2.80 10.37
N THR A 32 6.10 -2.17 9.55
CA THR A 32 6.24 -2.17 8.10
C THR A 32 7.46 -1.37 7.68
N LEU A 33 7.63 -0.15 8.20
CA LEU A 33 8.80 0.69 7.93
C LEU A 33 10.10 0.02 8.38
N HIS A 34 10.11 -0.63 9.55
CA HIS A 34 11.30 -1.31 10.03
C HIS A 34 11.63 -2.58 9.22
N ALA A 35 10.63 -3.33 8.73
CA ALA A 35 10.87 -4.44 7.82
C ALA A 35 11.41 -3.97 6.47
N ALA A 36 10.83 -2.90 5.92
CA ALA A 36 11.25 -2.26 4.69
C ALA A 36 12.68 -1.69 4.80
N ASN A 37 12.99 -0.97 5.88
CA ASN A 37 14.30 -0.37 6.11
C ASN A 37 15.43 -1.42 6.22
N ARG A 38 15.12 -2.59 6.80
CA ARG A 38 16.07 -3.71 6.84
C ARG A 38 16.21 -4.45 5.51
N GLY A 39 15.33 -4.19 4.54
CA GLY A 39 15.29 -4.91 3.28
C GLY A 39 14.99 -6.40 3.47
N GLU A 40 14.11 -6.74 4.42
CA GLU A 40 13.68 -8.14 4.62
C GLU A 40 13.12 -8.70 3.31
N GLY A 41 13.50 -9.91 2.92
CA GLY A 41 13.01 -10.55 1.69
C GLY A 41 11.52 -10.90 1.75
N ILE A 42 10.66 -9.89 1.71
CA ILE A 42 9.21 -9.96 1.88
C ILE A 42 8.58 -9.07 0.82
N THR A 43 7.50 -9.55 0.21
CA THR A 43 6.64 -8.72 -0.64
C THR A 43 5.44 -8.23 0.15
N VAL A 44 5.22 -6.92 0.18
CA VAL A 44 4.07 -6.30 0.83
C VAL A 44 3.06 -5.88 -0.23
N VAL A 45 1.84 -6.41 -0.15
CA VAL A 45 0.69 -5.96 -0.94
C VAL A 45 -0.21 -5.13 -0.04
N TYR A 46 -0.20 -3.83 -0.29
CA TYR A 46 -0.94 -2.83 0.46
C TYR A 46 -2.22 -2.43 -0.29
N VAL A 47 -3.39 -2.78 0.25
CA VAL A 47 -4.67 -2.36 -0.33
C VAL A 47 -5.12 -1.06 0.31
N ASN A 48 -4.98 0.01 -0.46
CA ASN A 48 -5.43 1.34 -0.09
C ASN A 48 -6.85 1.55 -0.62
N ASN A 49 -7.81 1.64 0.30
CA ASN A 49 -9.19 2.01 0.03
C ASN A 49 -9.63 3.29 0.77
N ALA A 50 -8.66 4.06 1.29
CA ALA A 50 -8.85 5.33 1.98
C ALA A 50 -9.75 5.32 3.23
N VAL A 51 -10.01 4.17 3.84
CA VAL A 51 -10.79 4.03 5.09
C VAL A 51 -10.40 2.78 5.86
N TYR A 52 -10.75 2.72 7.16
CA TYR A 52 -10.80 1.46 7.87
C TYR A 52 -12.04 0.66 7.44
N GLY A 53 -11.87 -0.13 6.37
CA GLY A 53 -13.01 -0.72 5.67
C GLY A 53 -13.85 -1.70 6.51
N MET A 54 -13.21 -2.50 7.36
CA MET A 54 -13.88 -3.59 8.09
C MET A 54 -14.56 -3.14 9.40
N THR A 55 -14.21 -1.96 9.91
CA THR A 55 -14.71 -1.46 11.20
C THR A 55 -15.83 -0.43 11.04
N GLY A 56 -16.41 -0.32 9.84
CA GLY A 56 -17.48 0.63 9.52
C GLY A 56 -16.99 1.94 8.91
N GLY A 57 -15.82 1.94 8.27
CA GLY A 57 -15.38 3.08 7.47
C GLY A 57 -14.92 4.28 8.29
N GLN A 58 -14.13 4.06 9.34
CA GLN A 58 -13.44 5.13 10.06
C GLN A 58 -12.35 5.78 9.19
N MET A 59 -11.94 6.99 9.57
CA MET A 59 -10.81 7.69 8.96
C MET A 59 -9.54 6.85 9.07
N ALA A 60 -8.94 6.60 7.92
CA ALA A 60 -7.63 5.98 7.78
C ALA A 60 -6.58 7.00 7.36
N PRO A 61 -5.29 6.71 7.57
CA PRO A 61 -4.23 7.66 7.25
C PRO A 61 -4.23 8.15 5.79
N THR A 62 -4.77 7.37 4.85
CA THR A 62 -4.89 7.77 3.44
C THR A 62 -6.27 8.35 3.06
N THR A 63 -7.21 8.46 4.00
CA THR A 63 -8.50 9.17 3.80
C THR A 63 -8.26 10.55 3.20
N LEU A 64 -8.97 10.87 2.12
CA LEU A 64 -8.79 12.10 1.35
C LEU A 64 -9.27 13.33 2.13
N LEU A 65 -8.74 14.52 1.78
CA LEU A 65 -9.27 15.78 2.31
C LEU A 65 -10.74 15.95 1.92
N GLY A 66 -11.56 16.41 2.87
CA GLY A 66 -13.01 16.56 2.70
C GLY A 66 -13.79 15.23 2.70
N GLN A 67 -13.13 14.07 2.64
CA GLN A 67 -13.81 12.78 2.68
C GLN A 67 -14.42 12.56 4.07
N ARG A 68 -15.75 12.34 4.09
CA ARG A 68 -16.49 12.00 5.30
C ARG A 68 -16.30 10.53 5.66
N THR A 69 -16.12 10.27 6.94
CA THR A 69 -16.02 8.93 7.51
C THR A 69 -16.82 8.87 8.81
N THR A 70 -16.97 7.71 9.42
CA THR A 70 -17.70 7.59 10.69
C THR A 70 -17.04 8.36 11.84
N THR A 71 -15.71 8.55 11.81
CA THR A 71 -14.97 9.33 12.80
C THR A 71 -14.63 10.76 12.35
N THR A 72 -14.85 11.09 11.07
CA THR A 72 -14.73 12.45 10.53
C THR A 72 -16.01 12.84 9.79
N PRO A 73 -17.15 13.03 10.50
CA PRO A 73 -18.44 13.28 9.87
C PRO A 73 -18.52 14.61 9.10
N ALA A 74 -17.68 15.59 9.47
CA ALA A 74 -17.54 16.86 8.75
C ALA A 74 -16.62 16.76 7.52
N GLY A 75 -15.92 15.63 7.35
CA GLY A 75 -14.84 15.46 6.38
C GLY A 75 -13.47 15.66 7.00
N ARG A 76 -12.43 15.02 6.44
CA ARG A 76 -11.04 15.23 6.88
C ARG A 76 -10.58 16.66 6.60
N ALA A 77 -10.15 17.38 7.63
CA ALA A 77 -9.59 18.71 7.56
C ALA A 77 -8.10 18.71 7.93
N VAL A 78 -7.30 19.48 7.20
CA VAL A 78 -5.86 19.58 7.45
C VAL A 78 -5.56 20.05 8.88
N ALA A 79 -6.34 21.00 9.39
CA ALA A 79 -6.11 21.61 10.70
C ALA A 79 -6.23 20.62 11.87
N ASN A 80 -7.03 19.56 11.72
CA ASN A 80 -7.32 18.61 12.79
C ASN A 80 -6.72 17.23 12.52
N GLU A 81 -6.91 16.69 11.31
CA GLU A 81 -6.52 15.32 10.94
C GLU A 81 -5.30 15.26 10.01
N GLY A 82 -4.75 16.39 9.59
CA GLY A 82 -3.57 16.46 8.71
C GLY A 82 -3.81 15.95 7.29
N TYR A 83 -2.73 15.69 6.56
CA TYR A 83 -2.75 15.29 5.15
C TYR A 83 -2.75 13.77 4.95
N PRO A 84 -3.36 13.27 3.85
CA PRO A 84 -3.30 11.86 3.48
C PRO A 84 -1.85 11.39 3.31
N MET A 85 -1.49 10.27 3.95
CA MET A 85 -0.12 9.72 3.88
C MET A 85 0.13 8.98 2.55
N LYS A 86 1.26 9.28 1.92
CA LYS A 86 1.66 8.76 0.61
C LYS A 86 2.64 7.61 0.77
N MET A 87 2.12 6.40 0.99
CA MET A 87 2.96 5.27 1.42
C MET A 87 3.94 4.79 0.36
N ALA A 88 3.57 4.71 -0.92
CA ALA A 88 4.51 4.33 -1.99
C ALA A 88 5.75 5.26 -2.06
N GLU A 89 5.53 6.57 -1.90
CA GLU A 89 6.57 7.59 -1.86
C GLU A 89 7.42 7.45 -0.60
N ILE A 90 6.81 7.28 0.58
CA ILE A 90 7.54 7.05 1.84
C ILE A 90 8.42 5.80 1.73
N MET A 91 7.88 4.69 1.24
CA MET A 91 8.63 3.44 1.04
C MET A 91 9.80 3.63 0.07
N ALA A 92 9.63 4.43 -0.98
CA ALA A 92 10.69 4.72 -1.94
C ALA A 92 11.88 5.48 -1.32
N THR A 93 11.70 6.17 -0.21
CA THR A 93 12.80 6.85 0.51
C THR A 93 13.70 5.88 1.29
N LEU A 94 13.22 4.68 1.60
CA LEU A 94 13.96 3.70 2.40
C LEU A 94 14.94 2.93 1.52
N GLU A 95 16.23 2.90 1.90
CA GLU A 95 17.27 2.21 1.14
C GLU A 95 16.96 0.72 0.97
N GLY A 96 16.51 0.04 2.03
CA GLY A 96 16.19 -1.40 2.01
C GLY A 96 15.03 -1.82 1.09
N VAL A 97 14.21 -0.88 0.61
CA VAL A 97 13.15 -1.17 -0.38
C VAL A 97 13.76 -1.27 -1.76
N SER A 98 13.58 -2.39 -2.46
CA SER A 98 14.09 -2.54 -3.84
C SER A 98 13.09 -2.08 -4.89
N HIS A 99 11.80 -2.30 -4.63
CA HIS A 99 10.71 -1.90 -5.51
C HIS A 99 9.57 -1.26 -4.72
N SER A 100 9.07 -0.13 -5.20
CA SER A 100 7.87 0.54 -4.68
C SER A 100 7.01 1.00 -5.86
N GLU A 101 5.82 0.44 -6.00
CA GLU A 101 4.92 0.75 -7.11
C GLU A 101 3.47 0.89 -6.64
N ARG A 102 2.76 1.86 -7.20
CA ARG A 102 1.32 2.04 -7.02
C ARG A 102 0.55 1.67 -8.27
N VAL A 103 -0.42 0.77 -8.10
CA VAL A 103 -1.35 0.29 -9.12
C VAL A 103 -2.80 0.49 -8.67
N ALA A 104 -3.77 0.17 -9.52
CA ALA A 104 -5.21 0.29 -9.21
C ALA A 104 -6.02 -0.87 -9.80
N LEU A 105 -7.30 -0.95 -9.41
CA LEU A 105 -8.20 -2.04 -9.81
C LEU A 105 -9.53 -1.57 -10.48
N TYR A 106 -9.60 -0.33 -10.94
CA TYR A 106 -10.86 0.26 -11.42
C TYR A 106 -11.32 -0.19 -12.82
N ASP A 107 -10.44 -0.81 -13.61
CA ASP A 107 -10.79 -1.40 -14.90
C ASP A 107 -9.94 -2.63 -15.23
N ALA A 108 -10.28 -3.33 -16.31
CA ALA A 108 -9.58 -4.54 -16.73
C ALA A 108 -8.11 -4.29 -17.12
N ARG A 109 -7.76 -3.11 -17.62
CA ARG A 109 -6.36 -2.76 -17.95
C ARG A 109 -5.56 -2.62 -16.67
N GLN A 110 -6.08 -1.91 -15.67
CA GLN A 110 -5.42 -1.71 -14.40
C GLN A 110 -5.32 -3.00 -13.59
N VAL A 111 -6.33 -3.88 -13.64
CA VAL A 111 -6.22 -5.23 -13.06
C VAL A 111 -5.06 -6.03 -13.67
N ARG A 112 -4.85 -5.94 -15.00
CA ARG A 112 -3.69 -6.58 -15.65
C ARG A 112 -2.37 -5.94 -15.24
N ASN A 113 -2.34 -4.62 -15.08
CA ASN A 113 -1.15 -3.91 -14.59
C ASN A 113 -0.82 -4.29 -13.15
N ALA A 114 -1.81 -4.35 -12.26
CA ALA A 114 -1.66 -4.79 -10.89
C ALA A 114 -1.14 -6.22 -10.81
N ARG A 115 -1.67 -7.13 -11.63
CA ARG A 115 -1.12 -8.48 -11.75
C ARG A 115 0.36 -8.46 -12.13
N ARG A 116 0.75 -7.70 -13.15
CA ARG A 116 2.16 -7.61 -13.58
C ARG A 116 3.06 -7.09 -12.45
N ALA A 117 2.66 -6.02 -11.78
CA ALA A 117 3.41 -5.42 -10.68
C ALA A 117 3.60 -6.38 -9.50
N ILE A 118 2.54 -7.08 -9.08
CA ILE A 118 2.60 -8.05 -7.98
C ILE A 118 3.53 -9.22 -8.33
N PHE A 119 3.41 -9.77 -9.54
CA PHE A 119 4.28 -10.88 -9.96
C PHE A 119 5.74 -10.44 -10.10
N HIS A 120 6.00 -9.23 -10.58
CA HIS A 120 7.35 -8.67 -10.58
C HIS A 120 7.93 -8.54 -9.17
N ALA A 121 7.15 -8.03 -8.22
CA ALA A 121 7.55 -7.95 -6.81
C ALA A 121 7.80 -9.33 -6.18
N PHE A 122 7.07 -10.37 -6.60
CA PHE A 122 7.33 -11.74 -6.18
C PHE A 122 8.63 -12.28 -6.77
N ASP A 123 8.90 -12.03 -8.06
CA ASP A 123 10.15 -12.43 -8.70
C ASP A 123 11.37 -11.81 -8.01
N LEU A 124 11.32 -10.53 -7.65
CA LEU A 124 12.39 -9.85 -6.89
C LEU A 124 12.66 -10.54 -5.54
N GLN A 125 11.61 -10.97 -4.84
CA GLN A 125 11.77 -11.70 -3.58
C GLN A 125 12.36 -13.09 -3.81
N ILE A 126 11.83 -13.85 -4.77
CA ILE A 126 12.19 -15.26 -4.99
C ILE A 126 13.63 -15.37 -5.49
N ARG A 127 14.06 -14.47 -6.38
CA ARG A 127 15.37 -14.56 -7.04
C ARG A 127 16.47 -13.84 -6.26
N GLU A 128 16.12 -12.74 -5.61
CA GLU A 128 17.11 -11.80 -5.07
C GLU A 128 16.93 -11.55 -3.56
N ASN A 129 15.92 -12.19 -2.95
CA ASN A 129 15.61 -12.06 -1.52
C ASN A 129 15.45 -10.60 -1.07
N ARG A 130 14.76 -9.81 -1.90
CA ARG A 130 14.59 -8.37 -1.75
C ARG A 130 13.21 -7.98 -1.21
N PHE A 131 13.15 -6.84 -0.51
CA PHE A 131 11.89 -6.23 -0.09
C PHE A 131 11.23 -5.52 -1.26
N ALA A 132 9.94 -5.79 -1.48
CA ALA A 132 9.14 -5.14 -2.51
C ALA A 132 7.79 -4.68 -1.95
N PHE A 133 7.34 -3.50 -2.35
CA PHE A 133 6.13 -2.86 -1.88
C PHE A 133 5.21 -2.52 -3.06
N ILE A 134 3.97 -3.03 -3.02
CA ILE A 134 2.94 -2.76 -4.01
C ILE A 134 1.74 -2.13 -3.32
N GLU A 135 1.47 -0.86 -3.60
CA GLU A 135 0.22 -0.18 -3.21
C GLU A 135 -0.85 -0.37 -4.28
N VAL A 136 -2.02 -0.84 -3.88
CA VAL A 136 -3.15 -1.14 -4.76
C VAL A 136 -4.32 -0.26 -4.36
N LEU A 137 -4.62 0.75 -5.20
CA LEU A 137 -5.81 1.56 -5.02
C LEU A 137 -7.06 0.72 -5.34
N SER A 138 -7.96 0.65 -4.36
CA SER A 138 -9.16 -0.20 -4.41
C SER A 138 -10.40 0.55 -3.98
N ALA A 139 -11.49 0.37 -4.72
CA ALA A 139 -12.78 0.95 -4.38
C ALA A 139 -13.43 0.22 -3.18
N CYS A 140 -14.04 0.97 -2.26
CA CYS A 140 -14.84 0.42 -1.15
C CYS A 140 -16.30 0.92 -1.24
N PRO A 141 -17.15 0.31 -2.09
CA PRO A 141 -18.51 0.80 -2.33
C PRO A 141 -19.36 0.88 -1.06
N THR A 142 -19.17 -0.06 -0.13
CA THR A 142 -19.90 -0.12 1.15
C THR A 142 -19.71 1.13 1.98
N ASN A 143 -18.46 1.53 2.23
CA ASN A 143 -18.14 2.67 3.11
C ASN A 143 -18.20 4.01 2.38
N LEU A 144 -18.09 4.00 1.05
CA LEU A 144 -18.36 5.18 0.22
C LEU A 144 -19.86 5.42 0.03
N HIS A 145 -20.72 4.45 0.40
CA HIS A 145 -22.16 4.47 0.14
C HIS A 145 -22.47 4.71 -1.35
N MET A 146 -21.72 4.05 -2.22
CA MET A 146 -21.81 4.17 -3.67
C MET A 146 -22.08 2.80 -4.31
N THR A 147 -22.66 2.81 -5.51
CA THR A 147 -22.70 1.60 -6.34
C THR A 147 -21.26 1.20 -6.72
N PRO A 148 -20.99 -0.10 -6.97
CA PRO A 148 -19.66 -0.55 -7.37
C PRO A 148 -19.06 0.25 -8.54
N VAL A 149 -19.88 0.54 -9.56
CA VAL A 149 -19.45 1.33 -10.74
C VAL A 149 -19.05 2.74 -10.35
N ARG A 150 -19.83 3.40 -9.48
CA ARG A 150 -19.51 4.77 -9.03
C ARG A 150 -18.29 4.78 -8.11
N ALA A 151 -18.13 3.76 -7.28
CA ALA A 151 -16.95 3.63 -6.41
C ALA A 151 -15.66 3.45 -7.22
N GLN A 152 -15.71 2.70 -8.33
CA GLN A 152 -14.55 2.61 -9.23
C GLN A 152 -14.23 3.95 -9.92
N ARG A 153 -15.26 4.69 -10.34
CA ARG A 153 -15.06 6.06 -10.88
C ARG A 153 -14.47 6.99 -9.83
N TRP A 154 -14.90 6.88 -8.57
CA TRP A 154 -14.33 7.67 -7.47
C TRP A 154 -12.82 7.43 -7.28
N VAL A 155 -12.32 6.20 -7.50
CA VAL A 155 -10.88 5.95 -7.50
C VAL A 155 -10.18 6.79 -8.59
N VAL A 156 -10.74 6.83 -9.79
CA VAL A 156 -10.20 7.60 -10.92
C VAL A 156 -10.27 9.11 -10.66
N ASP A 157 -11.45 9.56 -10.25
CA ASP A 157 -11.78 10.97 -10.17
C ASP A 157 -11.19 11.62 -8.91
N GLU A 158 -10.99 10.87 -7.82
CA GLU A 158 -10.56 11.45 -6.53
C GLU A 158 -9.24 10.84 -6.03
N MET A 159 -9.16 9.52 -5.88
CA MET A 159 -7.97 8.91 -5.27
C MET A 159 -6.70 9.13 -6.09
N ILE A 160 -6.75 8.95 -7.41
CA ILE A 160 -5.56 9.06 -8.27
C ILE A 160 -4.96 10.48 -8.25
N LYS A 161 -5.79 11.51 -8.04
CA LYS A 161 -5.29 12.90 -7.91
C LYS A 161 -4.35 13.04 -6.71
N VAL A 162 -4.61 12.31 -5.62
CA VAL A 162 -3.80 12.32 -4.39
C VAL A 162 -2.69 11.26 -4.45
N PHE A 163 -3.02 10.10 -5.02
CA PHE A 163 -2.18 8.90 -5.11
C PHE A 163 -1.93 8.53 -6.58
N PRO A 164 -1.07 9.27 -7.29
CA PRO A 164 -0.80 8.99 -8.71
C PRO A 164 -0.22 7.58 -8.87
N LEU A 165 -0.66 6.88 -9.92
CA LEU A 165 -0.15 5.55 -10.26
C LEU A 165 1.28 5.66 -10.80
N GLY A 166 2.10 4.64 -10.57
CA GLY A 166 3.45 4.58 -11.11
C GLY A 166 4.44 3.82 -10.24
N VAL A 167 5.65 3.69 -10.78
CA VAL A 167 6.80 3.13 -10.10
C VAL A 167 7.56 4.29 -9.43
N PHE A 168 7.73 4.20 -8.11
CA PHE A 168 8.39 5.22 -7.29
C PHE A 168 9.82 4.85 -6.95
N LYS A 169 10.12 3.55 -6.92
CA LYS A 169 11.46 3.01 -6.80
C LYS A 169 11.53 1.70 -7.55
N ASP A 170 12.55 1.55 -8.38
CA ASP A 170 12.91 0.32 -9.07
C ASP A 170 14.44 0.31 -9.12
N GLY A 171 15.04 -0.44 -8.19
CA GLY A 171 16.46 -0.34 -7.92
C GLY A 171 17.08 -1.66 -7.49
N ALA A 172 18.17 -2.01 -8.17
CA ALA A 172 19.06 -3.05 -7.70
C ALA A 172 19.81 -2.56 -6.46
N LEU A 173 19.52 -3.12 -5.29
CA LEU A 173 20.37 -2.90 -4.12
C LEU A 173 21.76 -3.49 -4.41
N ASN A 174 22.76 -2.62 -4.59
CA ASN A 174 24.15 -2.97 -4.35
C ASN A 174 24.30 -3.07 -2.84
N ARG A 175 24.22 -4.28 -2.28
CA ARG A 175 24.62 -4.49 -0.88
C ARG A 175 26.14 -4.29 -0.82
N PRO A 176 26.67 -3.31 -0.07
CA PRO A 176 28.10 -3.24 0.14
C PRO A 176 28.51 -4.47 0.96
N GLY A 177 29.31 -5.37 0.37
CA GLY A 177 29.90 -6.52 1.08
C GLY A 177 29.42 -7.92 0.69
N GLU A 178 28.66 -8.08 -0.40
CA GLU A 178 28.61 -9.36 -1.16
C GLU A 178 29.68 -9.37 -2.26
#